data_AF-A0A2J6MUE9-F1
#
_entry.id   AF-A0A2J6MUE9-F1
#
_cell.length_a   1.000
_cell.length_b   1.000
_cell.length_c   1.000
_cell.angle_alpha   90.00
_cell.angle_beta   90.00
_cell.angle_gamma   90.00
#
_symmetry.space_group_name_H-M   'P 1'
#
loop_
_entity.id
_entity.type
_entity.pdbx_description
1 polymer ?
#
loop_
_entity_poly.entity_id
_entity_poly.type
_entity_poly.pdbx_seq_one_letter_code
_entity_poly.pdbx_strand_id
1 'polypeptide(L)' 'MKTEDVIAIFEHLNKDGNIDIDLADTCTGFAEWLAKVWNHLGSDDISLLTGVGAVLWREGFARQR' A
#
# COMPACT_ATOMS: atom_id res chain seq x y z
N MET A 1 1.91 16.74 10.46
CA MET A 1 1.34 15.72 9.56
C MET A 1 0.03 15.27 10.16
N LYS A 2 -1.09 15.57 9.48
CA LYS A 2 -2.44 15.12 9.81
C LYS A 2 -2.95 14.16 8.74
N THR A 3 -4.05 13.45 9.01
CA THR A 3 -4.70 12.56 8.03
C THR A 3 -5.02 13.27 6.72
N GLU A 4 -5.51 14.50 6.78
CA GLU A 4 -5.81 15.35 5.62
C GLU A 4 -4.57 15.64 4.76
N ASP A 5 -3.41 15.87 5.39
CA ASP A 5 -2.15 16.09 4.67
C ASP A 5 -1.72 14.81 3.92
N VAL A 6 -1.87 13.64 4.54
CA VAL A 6 -1.50 12.35 3.94
C VAL A 6 -2.43 11.99 2.78
N ILE A 7 -3.73 12.27 2.89
CA ILE A 7 -4.70 12.08 1.80
C ILE A 7 -4.33 12.97 0.62
N ALA A 8 -3.98 14.23 0.86
CA ALA A 8 -3.56 15.15 -0.20
C ALA A 8 -2.32 14.63 -0.97
N ILE A 9 -1.38 13.97 -0.28
CA ILE A 9 -0.23 13.30 -0.92
C ILE A 9 -0.70 12.14 -1.80
N PHE A 10 -1.60 11.27 -1.32
CA PHE A 10 -2.14 10.17 -2.13
C PHE A 10 -2.84 10.69 -3.38
N GLU A 11 -3.67 11.73 -3.24
CA GLU A 11 -4.36 12.34 -4.38
C GLU A 11 -3.39 12.96 -5.39
N HIS A 12 -2.33 13.61 -4.91
CA HIS A 12 -1.31 14.19 -5.78
C HIS A 12 -0.56 13.12 -6.57
N LEU A 13 -0.08 12.06 -5.89
CA LEU A 13 0.58 10.92 -6.54
C LEU A 13 -0.34 10.21 -7.55
N ASN A 14 -1.64 10.13 -7.26
CA ASN A 14 -2.61 9.55 -8.18
C ASN A 14 -2.93 10.45 -9.39
N LYS A 15 -3.00 11.78 -9.20
CA LYS A 15 -3.31 12.76 -10.27
C LYS A 15 -2.16 12.97 -11.23
N ASP A 16 -0.92 12.87 -10.76
CA ASP A 16 0.25 13.13 -11.59
C ASP A 16 0.43 12.10 -12.71
N GLY A 17 -0.29 10.97 -12.69
CA GLY A 17 -0.48 10.05 -13.82
C GLY A 17 0.80 9.42 -14.40
N ASN A 18 1.95 9.73 -13.80
CA ASN A 18 3.29 9.40 -14.27
C ASN A 18 3.96 8.35 -13.40
N ILE A 19 3.18 7.71 -12.52
CA ILE A 19 3.65 6.51 -11.87
C ILE A 19 3.00 5.37 -12.62
N ASP A 20 3.76 4.85 -13.59
CA ASP A 20 3.62 3.49 -14.11
C ASP A 20 3.97 2.52 -12.97
N ILE A 21 3.20 2.63 -11.88
CA ILE A 21 3.28 1.75 -10.73
C ILE A 21 2.65 0.47 -11.21
N ASP A 22 3.49 -0.49 -11.55
CA ASP A 22 3.02 -1.85 -11.64
C ASP A 22 2.48 -2.24 -10.25
N LEU A 23 1.19 -2.56 -10.25
CA LEU A 23 0.46 -2.92 -9.05
C LEU A 23 1.02 -4.22 -8.45
N ALA A 24 1.58 -5.11 -9.28
CA ALA A 24 2.28 -6.30 -8.83
C ALA A 24 3.59 -5.96 -8.11
N ASP A 25 4.40 -5.07 -8.69
CA ASP A 25 5.64 -4.59 -8.07
C ASP A 25 5.37 -3.83 -6.76
N THR A 26 4.29 -3.04 -6.69
CA THR A 26 3.90 -2.36 -5.44
C THR A 26 3.43 -3.32 -4.38
N CYS A 27 2.63 -4.33 -4.73
CA CYS A 27 2.22 -5.35 -3.77
C CYS A 27 3.44 -6.11 -3.24
N THR A 28 4.38 -6.47 -4.12
CA THR A 28 5.60 -7.19 -3.77
C THR A 28 6.50 -6.33 -2.87
N GLY A 29 6.76 -5.09 -3.27
CA GLY A 29 7.58 -4.15 -2.49
C GLY A 29 6.99 -3.84 -1.10
N PHE A 30 5.66 -3.69 -1.02
CA PHE A 30 4.98 -3.53 0.26
C PHE A 30 5.11 -4.76 1.15
N ALA A 31 4.92 -5.96 0.60
CA ALA A 31 5.06 -7.21 1.34
C ALA A 31 6.50 -7.43 1.83
N GLU A 32 7.51 -7.15 0.99
CA GLU A 32 8.92 -7.21 1.36
C GLU A 32 9.27 -6.23 2.48
N TRP A 33 8.81 -4.98 2.38
CA TRP A 33 9.00 -3.99 3.43
C TRP A 33 8.35 -4.44 4.74
N LEU A 34 7.09 -4.88 4.68
CA LEU A 34 6.33 -5.32 5.84
C LEU A 34 7.00 -6.52 6.53
N ALA A 35 7.52 -7.48 5.77
CA ALA A 35 8.28 -8.61 6.30
C ALA A 35 9.55 -8.18 7.06
N LYS A 36 10.27 -7.16 6.58
CA LYS A 36 11.49 -6.64 7.23
C LYS A 36 11.20 -6.00 8.58
N VAL A 37 10.07 -5.29 8.70
CA VAL A 37 9.71 -4.57 9.93
C VAL A 37 8.79 -5.36 10.86
N TRP A 38 8.26 -6.51 10.42
CA TRP A 38 7.22 -7.28 11.10
C TRP A 38 7.40 -7.42 12.61
N ASN A 39 8.59 -7.84 13.05
CA ASN A 39 8.88 -8.09 14.47
C ASN A 39 8.98 -6.82 15.34
N HIS A 40 8.93 -5.64 14.72
CA HIS A 40 9.01 -4.34 15.39
C HIS A 40 7.64 -3.64 15.45
N LEU A 41 6.60 -4.23 14.84
CA LEU A 41 5.26 -3.66 14.79
C LEU A 41 4.39 -4.19 15.93
N GLY A 42 3.48 -3.35 16.42
CA GLY A 42 2.41 -3.78 17.32
C GLY A 42 1.34 -4.61 16.59
N SER A 43 0.50 -5.31 17.35
CA SER A 43 -0.61 -6.12 16.79
C SER A 43 -1.57 -5.29 15.94
N ASP A 44 -1.86 -4.07 16.36
CA ASP A 44 -2.83 -3.19 15.70
C ASP A 44 -2.26 -2.69 14.36
N ASP A 45 -0.98 -2.34 14.34
CA ASP A 45 -0.27 -1.95 13.13
C ASP A 45 -0.18 -3.11 12.13
N ILE A 46 0.13 -4.32 12.62
CA ILE A 46 0.14 -5.54 11.79
C ILE A 46 -1.25 -5.77 11.19
N SER A 47 -2.31 -5.68 11.99
CA SER A 47 -3.68 -5.87 11.50
C SER A 47 -4.07 -4.82 10.46
N LEU A 48 -3.70 -3.56 10.67
CA LEU A 48 -3.96 -2.48 9.72
C LEU A 48 -3.20 -2.70 8.40
N LEU A 49 -1.90 -2.92 8.47
CA LEU A 49 -1.02 -3.03 7.30
C LEU A 49 -1.30 -4.29 6.49
N THR A 50 -1.60 -5.41 7.13
CA THR A 50 -2.03 -6.64 6.43
C THR A 50 -3.39 -6.44 5.76
N GLY A 51 -4.33 -5.71 6.37
CA GLY A 51 -5.59 -5.33 5.76
C GLY A 51 -5.42 -4.47 4.50
N VAL A 52 -4.52 -3.47 4.56
CA VAL A 52 -4.15 -2.64 3.40
C VAL A 52 -3.58 -3.52 2.28
N GLY A 53 -2.61 -4.40 2.59
CA GLY A 53 -2.03 -5.31 1.61
C GLY A 53 -3.05 -6.23 0.95
N ALA A 54 -4.03 -6.75 1.72
CA ALA A 54 -5.10 -7.60 1.19
C ALA A 54 -6.02 -6.85 0.22
N VAL A 55 -6.35 -5.58 0.50
CA VAL A 55 -7.15 -4.74 -0.40
C VAL A 55 -6.36 -4.46 -1.69
N LEU A 56 -5.09 -4.06 -1.58
CA LEU A 56 -4.24 -3.82 -2.74
C LEU A 56 -4.13 -5.06 -3.65
N TRP A 57 -3.90 -6.23 -3.04
CA TRP A 57 -3.82 -7.50 -3.77
C TRP A 57 -5.12 -7.83 -4.50
N ARG A 58 -6.27 -7.63 -3.85
CA ARG A 58 -7.59 -7.88 -4.45
C ARG A 58 -7.84 -6.97 -5.66
N GLU A 59 -7.61 -5.67 -5.51
CA GLU A 59 -7.83 -4.71 -6.59
C GLU A 59 -6.86 -4.95 -7.77
N GLY A 60 -5.63 -5.42 -7.50
CA GLY A 60 -4.67 -5.78 -8.54
C GLY A 60 -4.99 -7.05 -9.30
N PHE A 61 -5.37 -8.11 -8.59
CA PHE A 61 -5.79 -9.36 -9.24
C PHE A 61 -7.12 -9.21 -10.00
N ALA A 62 -8.05 -8.37 -9.50
CA ALA A 62 -9.32 -8.12 -10.16
C ALA A 62 -9.17 -7.39 -11.50
N ARG A 63 -8.10 -6.61 -11.69
CA ARG A 63 -7.80 -5.89 -12.93
C ARG A 63 -7.03 -6.71 -13.98
N GLN A 64 -6.45 -7.85 -13.58
CA GLN A 64 -5.71 -8.76 -14.48
C GLN A 64 -6.60 -9.88 -15.07
N ARG A 65 -7.92 -9.85 -14.82
CA ARG A 65 -8.92 -10.78 -15.37
C ARG A 65 -9.88 -10.05 -16.29
#